data_AF-A0A6S7J632-F1
#
_entry.id   AF-A0A6S7J632-F1
#
_cell.length_a   1.000
_cell.length_b   1.000
_cell.length_c   1.000
_cell.angle_alpha   90.00
_cell.angle_beta   90.00
_cell.angle_gamma   90.00
#
_symmetry.space_group_name_H-M   'P 1'
#
loop_
_entity.id
_entity.type
_entity.pdbx_description
1 polymer ?
#
loop_
_entity_poly.entity_id
_entity_poly.type
_entity_poly.pdbx_seq_one_letter_code
_entity_poly.pdbx_strand_id
1 'polypeptide(L)'
;LWRKTESFGCKYVEETCQSVEDKKALEILESTTKRTGDRYETGLLWKEKDVTLPNNRVVAEKQLFSLEKRLARNEKLATAYRDTIE
;
A
#
# COMPACT_ATOMS: atom_id res chain seq x y z
N LEU A 1 -7.81 5.82 -48.45
CA LEU A 1 -7.15 6.20 -47.17
C LEU A 1 -8.19 6.06 -46.08
N TRP A 2 -8.21 4.91 -45.39
CA TRP A 2 -9.45 4.28 -44.92
C TRP A 2 -9.52 3.98 -43.42
N ARG A 3 -8.79 4.71 -42.56
CA ARG A 3 -9.01 4.58 -41.12
C ARG A 3 -9.91 5.69 -40.63
N LYS A 4 -11.23 5.46 -40.77
CA LYS A 4 -12.21 6.13 -39.91
C LYS A 4 -11.97 5.59 -38.50
N THR A 5 -11.60 6.46 -37.58
CA THR A 5 -11.53 6.12 -36.16
C THR A 5 -12.94 5.79 -35.73
N GLU A 6 -13.22 4.50 -35.54
CA GLU A 6 -14.45 4.06 -34.93
C GLU A 6 -14.53 4.72 -33.55
N SER A 7 -15.58 5.52 -33.37
CA SER A 7 -15.95 6.08 -32.08
C SER A 7 -16.25 4.89 -31.17
N PHE A 8 -15.23 4.45 -30.40
CA PHE A 8 -15.46 3.53 -29.30
C PHE A 8 -16.57 4.13 -28.43
N GLY A 9 -17.61 3.34 -28.15
CA GLY A 9 -18.82 3.74 -27.44
C GLY A 9 -18.62 4.13 -25.97
N CYS A 10 -17.46 4.65 -25.61
CA CYS A 10 -17.24 5.39 -24.39
C CYS A 10 -17.10 6.85 -24.79
N LYS A 11 -18.14 7.65 -24.50
CA LYS A 11 -17.99 9.11 -24.46
C LYS A 11 -16.74 9.38 -23.61
N TYR A 12 -15.83 10.23 -24.09
CA TYR A 12 -14.89 10.87 -23.18
C TYR A 12 -15.79 11.59 -22.18
N VAL A 13 -15.89 11.02 -20.98
CA VAL A 13 -16.51 11.72 -19.87
C VAL A 13 -15.47 12.77 -19.49
N GLU A 14 -15.46 13.87 -20.23
CA GLU A 14 -14.89 15.12 -19.76
C GLU A 14 -15.68 15.42 -18.49
N GLU A 15 -15.01 15.31 -17.34
CA GLU A 15 -15.57 15.28 -15.99
C GLU A 15 -16.30 13.99 -15.60
N THR A 16 -15.53 12.90 -15.45
CA THR A 16 -15.91 11.93 -14.42
C THR A 16 -16.03 12.69 -13.11
N CYS A 17 -17.13 12.53 -12.38
CA CYS A 17 -17.26 12.92 -10.99
C CYS A 17 -16.13 12.22 -10.21
N GLN A 18 -14.94 12.81 -10.18
CA GLN A 18 -13.78 12.21 -9.54
C GLN A 18 -14.11 12.05 -8.07
N SER A 19 -13.93 10.83 -7.55
CA SER A 19 -14.10 10.60 -6.13
C SER A 19 -13.15 11.52 -5.35
N VAL A 20 -13.50 11.85 -4.11
CA VAL A 20 -12.62 12.66 -3.25
C VAL A 20 -11.24 11.99 -3.11
N GLU A 21 -11.22 10.66 -3.09
CA GLU A 21 -10.03 9.81 -3.07
C GLU A 21 -9.21 9.92 -4.35
N ASP A 22 -9.85 9.94 -5.52
CA ASP A 22 -9.15 10.06 -6.82
C ASP A 22 -8.46 11.42 -6.93
N LYS A 23 -9.13 12.49 -6.47
CA LYS A 23 -8.55 13.84 -6.43
C LYS A 23 -7.33 13.90 -5.52
N LYS A 24 -7.41 13.27 -4.33
CA LYS A 24 -6.27 13.17 -3.40
C LYS A 24 -5.12 12.36 -4.01
N ALA A 25 -5.42 11.25 -4.66
CA ALA A 25 -4.42 10.42 -5.33
C ALA A 25 -3.70 11.20 -6.44
N LEU A 26 -4.43 11.96 -7.26
CA LEU A 26 -3.86 12.82 -8.29
C LEU A 26 -2.97 13.93 -7.70
N GLU A 27 -3.43 14.60 -6.64
CA GLU A 27 -2.64 15.63 -5.96
C GLU A 27 -1.33 15.05 -5.38
N ILE A 28 -1.38 13.86 -4.79
CA ILE A 28 -0.17 13.15 -4.31
C ILE A 28 0.74 12.85 -5.50
N LEU A 29 0.21 12.28 -6.59
CA LEU A 29 0.99 11.94 -7.78
C LEU A 29 1.72 13.17 -8.33
N GLU A 30 1.00 14.26 -8.59
CA GLU A 30 1.57 15.49 -9.15
C GLU A 30 2.60 16.14 -8.22
N SER A 31 2.33 16.18 -6.91
CA SER A 31 3.23 16.84 -5.95
C SER A 31 4.49 16.05 -5.62
N THR A 32 4.43 14.71 -5.71
CA THR A 32 5.52 13.83 -5.25
C THR A 32 6.32 13.20 -6.39
N THR A 33 5.80 13.21 -7.63
CA THR A 33 6.51 12.65 -8.78
C THR A 33 7.76 13.46 -9.07
N LYS A 34 8.92 12.83 -8.92
CA LYS A 34 10.22 13.41 -9.25
C LYS A 34 11.01 12.42 -10.10
N ARG A 35 11.81 12.95 -11.02
CA ARG A 35 12.75 12.16 -11.80
C ARG A 35 14.07 12.05 -11.03
N THR A 36 14.35 10.86 -10.54
CA THR A 36 15.61 10.51 -9.88
C THR A 36 16.51 9.81 -10.90
N GLY A 37 17.30 10.60 -11.62
CA GLY A 37 18.21 10.13 -12.68
C GLY A 37 17.47 9.48 -13.85
N ASP A 38 17.54 8.14 -13.91
CA ASP A 38 16.90 7.31 -14.93
C ASP A 38 15.49 6.82 -14.52
N ARG A 39 15.11 6.97 -13.26
CA ARG A 39 13.83 6.48 -12.73
C ARG A 39 12.93 7.61 -12.25
N TYR A 40 11.65 7.33 -12.17
CA TYR A 40 10.68 8.21 -11.52
C TYR A 40 10.31 7.64 -10.16
N GLU A 41 10.27 8.52 -9.17
CA GLU A 41 9.82 8.21 -7.82
C GLU A 41 8.54 9.00 -7.57
N THR A 42 7.53 8.35 -7.00
CA THR A 42 6.25 8.95 -6.64
C THR A 42 5.90 8.56 -5.21
N GLY A 43 5.16 9.41 -4.51
CA GLY A 43 4.57 9.10 -3.22
C GLY A 43 3.50 8.01 -3.36
N LEU A 44 3.17 7.36 -2.23
CA LEU A 44 2.12 6.35 -2.19
C LEU A 44 0.76 7.03 -2.36
N LEU A 45 0.10 6.82 -3.50
CA LEU A 45 -1.15 7.50 -3.86
C LEU A 45 -2.33 7.17 -2.94
N TRP A 46 -2.25 6.02 -2.26
CA TRP A 46 -3.27 5.53 -1.33
C TRP A 46 -2.94 5.83 0.14
N LYS A 47 -1.81 6.49 0.42
CA LYS A 47 -1.37 6.78 1.78
C LYS A 47 -1.46 8.26 2.05
N GLU A 48 -2.07 8.62 3.18
CA GLU A 48 -2.11 10.01 3.63
C GLU A 48 -0.68 10.52 3.87
N LYS A 49 -0.43 11.80 3.52
CA LYS A 49 0.88 12.43 3.65
C LYS A 49 1.36 12.42 5.11
N ASP A 50 0.44 12.53 6.06
CA ASP A 50 0.72 12.68 7.50
C ASP A 50 0.21 11.50 8.35
N VAL A 51 0.52 10.26 7.96
CA VAL A 51 0.27 9.11 8.85
C VAL A 51 1.28 9.13 9.99
N THR A 52 0.86 9.66 11.15
CA THR A 52 1.61 9.47 12.39
C THR A 52 1.43 8.03 12.85
N LEU A 53 2.53 7.26 12.86
CA LEU A 53 2.50 5.92 13.44
C LEU A 53 2.66 6.06 14.96
N PRO A 54 1.64 5.77 15.77
CA PRO A 54 1.80 5.83 17.22
C PRO A 54 2.81 4.77 17.67
N ASN A 55 3.49 5.04 18.78
CA ASN A 55 4.44 4.09 19.36
C ASN A 55 3.71 2.79 19.75
N ASN A 56 3.97 1.72 19.00
CA ASN A 56 3.34 0.42 19.17
C ASN A 56 4.16 -0.56 20.03
N ARG A 57 5.21 -0.08 20.73
CA ARG A 57 6.13 -0.93 21.51
C ARG A 57 5.39 -1.83 22.51
N VAL A 58 4.45 -1.26 23.26
CA VAL A 58 3.67 -2.01 24.26
C VAL A 58 2.85 -3.14 23.63
N VAL A 59 2.32 -2.92 22.42
CA VAL A 59 1.55 -3.93 21.70
C VAL A 59 2.48 -5.02 21.17
N ALA A 60 3.62 -4.63 20.60
CA ALA A 60 4.64 -5.57 20.12
C ALA A 60 5.17 -6.46 21.26
N GLU A 61 5.48 -5.88 22.42
CA GLU A 61 5.92 -6.62 23.62
C GLU A 61 4.86 -7.64 24.09
N LYS A 62 3.58 -7.23 24.12
CA LYS A 62 2.48 -8.14 24.48
C LYS A 62 2.32 -9.29 23.48
N GLN A 63 2.45 -9.00 22.19
CA GLN A 63 2.40 -10.02 21.14
C GLN A 63 3.55 -11.01 21.28
N LEU A 64 4.76 -10.52 21.53
CA LEU A 64 5.94 -11.35 21.76
C LEU A 64 5.72 -12.30 22.95
N PHE A 65 5.33 -11.77 24.10
CA PHE A 65 5.09 -12.60 25.29
C PHE A 65 3.96 -13.62 25.10
N SER A 66 2.91 -13.23 24.37
CA SER A 66 1.83 -14.16 24.00
C SER A 66 2.32 -15.28 23.08
N LEU A 67 3.16 -14.94 22.12
CA LEU A 67 3.79 -15.89 21.20
C LEU A 67 4.70 -16.86 21.96
N GLU A 68 5.60 -16.36 22.80
CA GLU A 68 6.50 -17.17 23.63
C GLU A 68 5.72 -18.18 24.48
N LYS A 69 4.64 -17.75 25.14
CA LYS A 69 3.76 -18.64 25.91
C LYS A 69 3.10 -19.71 25.05
N ARG A 70 2.66 -19.36 23.84
CA ARG A 70 2.05 -20.31 22.89
C ARG A 70 3.06 -21.35 22.43
N LEU A 71 4.29 -20.94 22.13
CA LEU A 71 5.37 -21.83 21.70
C LEU A 71 5.81 -22.73 22.85
N ALA A 72 5.96 -22.19 24.07
CA ALA A 72 6.30 -22.98 25.26
C ALA A 72 5.22 -24.03 25.61
N ARG A 73 3.95 -23.74 25.34
CA ARG A 73 2.84 -24.69 25.58
C ARG A 73 2.76 -25.80 24.53
N ASN A 74 3.20 -25.54 23.29
CA ASN A 74 3.05 -26.48 22.18
C ASN A 74 4.39 -26.66 21.45
N GLU A 75 5.12 -27.71 21.83
CA GLU A 75 6.41 -28.05 21.26
C GLU A 75 6.36 -28.29 19.75
N LYS A 76 5.28 -28.90 19.23
CA LYS A 76 5.11 -29.11 17.78
C LYS A 76 5.03 -27.79 17.03
N LEU A 77 4.30 -26.81 17.59
CA LEU A 77 4.22 -25.47 17.02
C LEU A 77 5.56 -24.74 17.11
N ALA A 78 6.30 -24.92 18.20
CA ALA A 78 7.62 -24.33 18.39
C ALA A 78 8.64 -24.82 17.36
N THR A 79 8.67 -26.13 17.09
CA THR A 79 9.54 -26.71 16.06
C THR A 79 9.17 -26.19 14.68
N ALA A 80 7.90 -26.27 14.28
CA ALA A 80 7.46 -25.78 12.97
C ALA A 80 7.73 -24.28 12.78
N TYR A 81 7.59 -23.47 13.84
CA TYR A 81 7.91 -22.04 13.79
C TYR A 81 9.41 -21.80 13.56
N ARG A 82 10.28 -22.57 14.23
CA ARG A 82 11.74 -22.47 14.04
C ARG A 82 12.14 -22.84 12.61
N ASP A 83 11.58 -23.91 12.07
CA ASP A 83 11.87 -24.40 10.71
C ASP A 83 11.45 -23.39 9.62
N THR A 84 10.49 -22.50 9.88
CA THR A 84 10.07 -21.45 8.93
C THR A 84 10.93 -20.19 8.95
N ILE A 85 11.71 -20.00 10.02
CA ILE A 85 12.57 -18.80 10.18
C ILE A 85 13.97 -19.07 9.66
N GLU A 86 14.42 -20.32 9.70
CA GLU A 86 15.64 -20.80 9.04
C GLU A 86 15.48 -20.87 7.52
#